data_AF-A0A842TTM3-F1
#
_entry.id   AF-A0A842TTM3-F1
#
_cell.length_a   1.000
_cell.length_b   1.000
_cell.length_c   1.000
_cell.angle_alpha   90.00
_cell.angle_beta   90.00
_cell.angle_gamma   90.00
#
_symmetry.space_group_name_H-M   'P 1'
#
loop_
_entity.id
_entity.type
_entity.pdbx_description
1 polymer ?
#
loop_
_entity_poly.entity_id
_entity_poly.type
_entity_poly.pdbx_seq_one_letter_code
_entity_poly.pdbx_strand_id
1 'polypeptide(L)'
;MVVGIVKSTYKDALENIEKLMDLIEYKPKKKKIFIKPNLVDALSPRSAVIVHYKLLFALYNYFINQDGVEEVVIGDGTGFFTKPEHFEKVVKATKSYKLEKEFGIKILNLEHEDRVSVEWKYGKVNLAKIAFDEDYEYINVPKMKTHTLT
;
A
#
# COMPACT_ATOMS: atom_id res chain seq x y z
N MET A 1 -16.66 -14.06 8.13
CA MET A 1 -15.75 -12.90 7.94
C MET A 1 -15.09 -12.64 9.28
N VAL A 2 -13.77 -12.78 9.36
CA VAL A 2 -13.01 -12.53 10.60
C VAL A 2 -12.56 -11.08 10.59
N VAL A 3 -12.70 -10.39 11.72
CA VAL A 3 -12.29 -8.99 11.88
C VAL A 3 -11.43 -8.89 13.12
N GLY A 4 -10.19 -8.42 12.95
CA GLY A 4 -9.27 -8.12 14.04
C GLY A 4 -9.18 -6.61 14.27
N ILE A 5 -9.16 -6.18 15.53
CA ILE A 5 -8.95 -4.78 15.90
C ILE A 5 -7.87 -4.73 16.97
N VAL A 6 -6.77 -4.04 16.66
CA VAL A 6 -5.68 -3.79 17.60
C VAL A 6 -5.54 -2.29 17.81
N LYS A 7 -5.59 -1.87 19.08
CA LYS A 7 -5.29 -0.48 19.44
C LYS A 7 -3.78 -0.25 19.26
N SER A 8 -3.43 0.68 18.38
CA SER A 8 -2.03 0.96 18.03
C SER A 8 -1.79 2.44 17.75
N THR A 9 -0.53 2.83 17.78
CA THR A 9 0.01 4.06 17.22
C THR A 9 0.99 3.72 16.08
N TYR A 10 1.70 4.73 15.55
CA TYR A 10 2.79 4.49 14.58
C TYR A 10 4.12 4.06 15.23
N LYS A 11 4.24 4.08 16.56
CA LYS A 11 5.48 3.71 17.28
C LYS A 11 5.60 2.21 17.51
N ASP A 12 4.45 1.55 17.68
CA ASP A 12 4.22 0.15 18.00
C ASP A 12 3.61 -0.62 16.82
N ALA A 13 3.60 -0.02 15.63
CA ALA A 13 2.98 -0.61 14.43
C ALA A 13 3.59 -1.96 14.04
N LEU A 14 4.90 -2.17 14.23
CA LEU A 14 5.56 -3.44 13.92
C LEU A 14 4.97 -4.59 14.75
N GLU A 15 4.96 -4.42 16.08
CA GLU A 15 4.44 -5.42 17.02
C GLU A 15 2.93 -5.64 16.84
N ASN A 16 2.17 -4.56 16.62
CA ASN A 16 0.72 -4.67 16.55
C ASN A 16 0.20 -5.19 15.20
N ILE A 17 0.98 -5.10 14.12
CA ILE A 17 0.63 -5.77 12.85
C ILE A 17 0.69 -7.29 13.03
N GLU A 18 1.72 -7.83 13.68
CA GLU A 18 1.83 -9.27 13.95
C GLU A 18 0.64 -9.77 14.77
N LYS A 19 0.34 -9.09 15.89
CA LYS A 19 -0.86 -9.39 16.70
C LYS A 19 -2.15 -9.33 15.89
N LEU A 20 -2.28 -8.35 15.00
CA LEU A 20 -3.48 -8.21 14.16
C LEU A 20 -3.62 -9.41 13.22
N MET A 21 -2.52 -9.84 12.58
CA MET A 21 -2.51 -10.97 11.65
C MET A 21 -2.80 -12.28 12.36
N ASP A 22 -2.25 -12.49 13.57
CA ASP A 22 -2.55 -13.65 14.41
C ASP A 22 -4.03 -13.70 14.80
N LEU A 23 -4.61 -12.56 15.20
CA LEU A 23 -6.04 -12.47 15.59
C LEU A 23 -6.99 -12.87 14.46
N ILE A 24 -6.60 -12.63 13.21
CA ILE A 24 -7.38 -13.01 12.03
C ILE A 24 -6.89 -14.32 11.39
N GLU A 25 -5.92 -14.99 12.02
CA GLU A 25 -5.24 -16.20 11.55
C GLU A 25 -4.75 -16.07 10.10
N TYR A 26 -4.33 -14.86 9.72
CA TYR A 26 -3.87 -14.58 8.36
C TYR A 26 -2.45 -15.12 8.17
N LYS A 27 -2.28 -15.88 7.08
CA LYS A 27 -0.97 -16.27 6.56
C LYS A 27 -0.97 -16.03 5.05
N PRO A 28 0.12 -15.47 4.48
CA PRO A 28 0.28 -15.39 3.04
C PRO A 28 0.06 -16.75 2.38
N LYS A 29 -0.69 -16.74 1.28
CA LYS A 29 -0.95 -17.92 0.43
C LYS A 29 -0.09 -17.90 -0.83
N LYS A 30 0.52 -16.77 -1.14
CA LYS A 30 1.45 -16.61 -2.27
C LYS A 30 2.81 -16.15 -1.80
N LYS A 31 3.79 -16.37 -2.68
CA LYS A 31 5.20 -16.02 -2.44
C LYS A 31 5.48 -14.53 -2.64
N LYS A 32 4.66 -13.84 -3.43
CA LYS A 32 4.82 -12.41 -3.70
C LYS A 32 3.64 -11.65 -3.11
N ILE A 33 3.92 -10.52 -2.45
CA ILE A 33 2.91 -9.66 -1.82
C ILE A 33 2.91 -8.31 -2.51
N PHE A 34 1.73 -7.82 -2.89
CA PHE A 34 1.56 -6.47 -3.40
C PHE A 34 0.74 -5.64 -2.41
N ILE A 35 1.38 -4.65 -1.78
CA ILE A 35 0.78 -3.73 -0.84
C ILE A 35 0.35 -2.47 -1.59
N LYS A 36 -0.95 -2.21 -1.66
CA LYS A 36 -1.51 -0.97 -2.22
C LYS A 36 -2.00 -0.04 -1.12
N PRO A 37 -1.22 0.98 -0.73
CA PRO A 37 -1.65 1.95 0.28
C PRO A 37 -2.56 3.04 -0.28
N ASN A 38 -2.91 3.99 0.58
CA ASN A 38 -3.56 5.24 0.21
C ASN A 38 -2.61 6.42 0.48
N LEU A 39 -1.72 6.70 -0.47
CA LEU A 39 -0.86 7.89 -0.51
C LEU A 39 -1.57 9.05 -1.18
N VAL A 40 -2.22 8.83 -2.33
CA VAL A 40 -3.20 9.65 -3.08
C VAL A 40 -2.87 11.14 -3.34
N ASP A 41 -2.22 11.88 -2.44
CA ASP A 41 -1.94 13.31 -2.54
C ASP A 41 -0.67 13.69 -1.76
N ALA A 42 -0.07 14.83 -2.09
CA ALA A 42 1.16 15.34 -1.50
C ALA A 42 0.90 15.97 -0.12
N LEU A 43 0.52 15.13 0.85
CA LEU A 43 0.12 15.55 2.19
C LEU A 43 1.05 15.03 3.28
N SER A 44 1.13 15.80 4.37
CA SER A 44 1.87 15.41 5.57
C SER A 44 1.33 14.09 6.15
N PRO A 45 2.18 13.22 6.74
CA PRO A 45 1.75 12.02 7.47
C PRO A 45 0.82 12.29 8.65
N ARG A 46 0.70 13.54 9.10
CA ARG A 46 -0.22 13.98 10.16
C ARG A 46 -1.60 14.42 9.64
N SER A 47 -1.82 14.43 8.32
CA SER A 47 -3.06 14.90 7.70
C SER A 47 -4.30 14.03 7.98
N ALA A 48 -4.10 12.80 8.45
CA ALA A 48 -5.13 11.76 8.52
C ALA A 48 -5.77 11.37 7.17
N VAL A 49 -5.30 11.93 6.05
CA VAL A 49 -5.76 11.61 4.70
C VAL A 49 -5.03 10.39 4.13
N ILE A 50 -3.74 10.27 4.44
CA ILE A 50 -2.82 9.31 3.81
C ILE A 50 -2.35 8.23 4.80
N VAL A 51 -1.89 7.09 4.27
CA VAL A 51 -1.26 6.04 5.07
C VAL A 51 0.15 6.47 5.48
N HIS A 52 0.43 6.41 6.78
CA HIS A 52 1.71 6.83 7.32
C HIS A 52 2.83 5.84 6.94
N TYR A 53 3.99 6.33 6.47
CA TYR A 53 5.10 5.49 6.00
C TYR A 53 5.57 4.43 7.03
N LYS A 54 5.55 4.74 8.34
CA LYS A 54 5.85 3.73 9.39
C LYS A 54 4.92 2.52 9.39
N LEU A 55 3.65 2.69 9.02
CA LEU A 55 2.73 1.55 8.88
C LEU A 55 3.08 0.73 7.63
N LEU A 56 3.46 1.39 6.54
CA LEU A 56 3.95 0.70 5.34
C LEU A 56 5.21 -0.12 5.62
N PHE A 57 6.14 0.46 6.37
CA PHE A 57 7.32 -0.25 6.84
C PHE A 57 6.95 -1.46 7.71
N ALA A 58 6.03 -1.29 8.65
CA ALA A 58 5.59 -2.38 9.52
C ALA A 58 4.96 -3.54 8.74
N LEU A 59 4.10 -3.23 7.76
CA LEU A 59 3.50 -4.23 6.88
C LEU A 59 4.55 -4.91 6.00
N TYR A 60 5.43 -4.14 5.36
CA TYR A 60 6.52 -4.69 4.56
C TYR A 60 7.37 -5.65 5.39
N ASN A 61 7.81 -5.19 6.57
CA ASN A 61 8.64 -5.98 7.48
C ASN A 61 7.92 -7.24 7.95
N TYR A 62 6.63 -7.17 8.27
CA TYR A 62 5.86 -8.35 8.63
C TYR A 62 5.86 -9.38 7.48
N PHE A 63 5.48 -8.96 6.26
CA PHE A 63 5.32 -9.86 5.14
C PHE A 63 6.63 -10.48 4.65
N ILE A 64 7.70 -9.69 4.51
CA ILE A 64 8.98 -10.19 3.99
C ILE A 64 9.65 -11.20 4.94
N ASN A 65 9.26 -11.21 6.22
CA ASN A 65 9.72 -12.18 7.21
C ASN A 65 8.77 -13.38 7.39
N GLN A 66 7.67 -13.47 6.62
CA GLN A 66 6.82 -14.65 6.65
C GLN A 66 7.46 -15.79 5.85
N ASP A 67 7.28 -17.02 6.36
CA ASP A 67 7.79 -18.22 5.70
C ASP A 67 7.20 -18.34 4.28
N GLY A 68 8.09 -18.64 3.31
CA GLY A 68 7.74 -18.77 1.89
C GLY A 68 7.50 -17.46 1.13
N VAL A 69 7.51 -16.28 1.77
CA VAL A 69 7.45 -15.01 1.05
C VAL A 69 8.83 -14.67 0.49
N GLU A 70 8.88 -14.45 -0.83
CA GLU A 70 10.10 -14.17 -1.60
C GLU A 70 10.20 -12.69 -1.98
N GLU A 71 9.05 -12.00 -2.13
CA GLU A 71 9.00 -10.63 -2.62
C GLU A 71 7.84 -9.85 -1.98
N VAL A 72 8.11 -8.58 -1.63
CA VAL A 72 7.08 -7.63 -1.20
C VAL A 72 7.24 -6.34 -1.99
N VAL A 73 6.20 -5.97 -2.73
CA VAL A 73 6.15 -4.75 -3.53
C VAL A 73 5.13 -3.79 -2.93
N ILE A 74 5.47 -2.51 -2.86
CA ILE A 74 4.54 -1.44 -2.49
C ILE A 74 4.29 -0.59 -3.73
N GLY A 75 3.03 -0.32 -4.07
CA GLY A 75 2.71 0.54 -5.22
C GLY A 75 1.44 1.33 -5.02
N ASP A 76 1.46 2.59 -5.42
CA ASP A 76 0.27 3.44 -5.42
C ASP A 76 0.29 4.43 -6.60
N GLY A 77 -0.84 5.09 -6.83
CA GLY A 77 -0.98 6.19 -7.77
C GLY A 77 -1.15 7.54 -7.06
N THR A 78 -1.37 8.58 -7.85
CA THR A 78 -1.82 9.89 -7.32
C THR A 78 -3.28 10.15 -7.73
N GLY A 79 -4.00 10.92 -6.93
CA GLY A 79 -5.43 11.19 -7.16
C GLY A 79 -5.72 12.24 -8.22
N PHE A 80 -4.77 13.13 -8.53
CA PHE A 80 -5.01 14.27 -9.42
C PHE A 80 -3.89 14.51 -10.45
N PHE A 81 -2.81 13.72 -10.42
CA PHE A 81 -1.60 14.06 -11.13
C PHE A 81 -1.01 12.88 -11.94
N THR A 82 -0.73 13.11 -13.23
CA THR A 82 -0.39 12.03 -14.18
C THR A 82 1.05 12.08 -14.71
N LYS A 83 1.92 12.90 -14.13
CA LYS A 83 3.34 13.00 -14.54
C LYS A 83 4.23 12.36 -13.48
N PRO A 84 5.40 11.79 -13.86
CA PRO A 84 6.29 11.14 -12.91
C PRO A 84 6.71 12.04 -11.72
N GLU A 85 6.99 13.32 -11.99
CA GLU A 85 7.44 14.28 -10.98
C GLU A 85 6.37 14.56 -9.92
N HIS A 86 5.10 14.36 -10.28
CA HIS A 86 4.00 14.52 -9.34
C HIS A 86 3.97 13.39 -8.31
N PHE A 87 4.28 12.15 -8.73
CA PHE A 87 4.39 11.02 -7.82
C PHE A 87 5.59 11.20 -6.88
N GLU A 88 6.73 11.68 -7.39
CA GLU A 88 7.89 12.03 -6.55
C GLU A 88 7.53 13.06 -5.48
N LYS A 89 6.72 14.08 -5.83
CA LYS A 89 6.21 15.07 -4.89
C LYS A 89 5.34 14.42 -3.80
N VAL A 90 4.48 13.46 -4.15
CA VAL A 90 3.68 12.69 -3.19
C VAL A 90 4.61 11.92 -2.25
N VAL A 91 5.51 11.10 -2.79
CA VAL A 91 6.47 10.28 -2.02
C VAL A 91 7.32 11.13 -1.06
N LYS A 92 7.70 12.34 -1.47
CA LYS A 92 8.42 13.30 -0.62
C LYS A 92 7.54 13.86 0.50
N ALA A 93 6.34 14.35 0.18
CA ALA A 93 5.44 14.99 1.14
C ALA A 93 4.91 14.01 2.20
N THR A 94 4.60 12.78 1.80
CA THR A 94 4.17 11.68 2.70
C THR A 94 5.33 11.09 3.50
N LYS A 95 6.56 11.57 3.27
CA LYS A 95 7.80 11.03 3.83
C LYS A 95 8.04 9.57 3.49
N SER A 96 7.36 9.03 2.49
CA SER A 96 7.53 7.64 2.06
C SER A 96 8.88 7.39 1.39
N TYR A 97 9.57 8.44 0.91
CA TYR A 97 10.97 8.36 0.45
C TYR A 97 11.93 7.76 1.49
N LYS A 98 11.56 7.80 2.78
CA LYS A 98 12.32 7.17 3.85
C LYS A 98 12.38 5.66 3.72
N LEU A 99 11.37 5.03 3.14
CA LEU A 99 11.36 3.58 2.92
C LEU A 99 12.51 3.17 1.99
N GLU A 100 12.67 3.89 0.88
CA GLU A 100 13.78 3.67 -0.05
C GLU A 100 15.12 4.05 0.57
N LYS A 101 15.21 5.22 1.20
CA LYS A 101 16.46 5.72 1.78
C LYS A 101 16.97 4.87 2.94
N GLU A 102 16.09 4.43 3.83
CA GLU A 102 16.46 3.74 5.08
C GLU A 102 16.49 2.21 4.88
N PHE A 103 15.73 1.66 3.93
CA PHE A 103 15.53 0.20 3.79
C PHE A 103 15.61 -0.33 2.34
N GLY A 104 15.86 0.52 1.34
CA GLY A 104 15.89 0.10 -0.07
C GLY A 104 14.52 -0.23 -0.66
N ILE A 105 13.42 0.11 0.03
CA ILE A 105 12.06 -0.21 -0.38
C ILE A 105 11.50 0.93 -1.25
N LYS A 106 11.51 0.74 -2.57
CA LYS A 106 10.91 1.68 -3.52
C LYS A 106 9.41 1.48 -3.64
N ILE A 107 8.67 2.57 -3.80
CA ILE A 107 7.22 2.51 -4.10
C ILE A 107 7.04 2.66 -5.60
N LEU A 108 6.34 1.70 -6.21
CA LEU A 108 5.98 1.75 -7.63
C LEU A 108 4.95 2.84 -7.90
N ASN A 109 5.15 3.55 -9.01
CA ASN A 109 4.24 4.57 -9.50
C ASN A 109 3.25 3.93 -10.48
N LEU A 110 2.08 3.54 -9.99
CA LEU A 110 1.10 2.78 -10.78
C LEU A 110 0.53 3.55 -11.99
N GLU A 111 0.74 4.86 -12.08
CA GLU A 111 0.39 5.66 -13.29
C GLU A 111 1.32 5.40 -14.47
N HIS A 112 2.53 4.88 -14.20
CA HIS A 112 3.57 4.65 -15.23
C HIS A 112 4.04 3.19 -15.29
N GLU A 113 3.40 2.29 -14.55
CA GLU A 113 3.56 0.83 -14.71
C GLU A 113 2.73 0.31 -15.90
N ASP A 114 2.99 -0.92 -16.32
CA ASP A 114 2.17 -1.62 -17.31
C ASP A 114 0.70 -1.64 -16.90
N ARG A 115 -0.20 -1.35 -17.85
CA ARG A 115 -1.65 -1.31 -17.63
C ARG A 115 -2.39 -2.28 -18.52
N VAL A 116 -3.48 -2.82 -17.98
CA VAL A 116 -4.45 -3.66 -18.69
C VAL A 116 -5.80 -2.95 -18.75
N SER A 117 -6.49 -3.10 -19.88
CA SER A 117 -7.82 -2.55 -20.07
C SER A 117 -8.86 -3.56 -19.55
N VAL A 118 -9.66 -3.15 -18.57
CA VAL A 118 -10.67 -3.99 -17.92
C VAL A 118 -12.05 -3.43 -18.24
N GLU A 119 -12.97 -4.30 -18.64
CA GLU A 119 -14.37 -3.94 -18.88
C GLU A 119 -15.08 -3.63 -17.56
N TRP A 120 -15.88 -2.56 -17.57
CA TRP A 120 -16.75 -2.14 -16.47
C TRP A 120 -18.10 -1.69 -17.04
N LYS A 121 -19.13 -1.58 -16.19
CA LYS A 121 -20.49 -1.16 -16.61
C LYS A 121 -20.59 0.20 -17.33
N TYR A 122 -19.52 0.99 -17.34
CA TYR A 122 -19.45 2.32 -17.97
C TYR A 122 -18.37 2.41 -19.06
N GLY A 123 -17.90 1.27 -19.59
CA GLY A 123 -16.85 1.19 -20.59
C GLY A 123 -15.57 0.55 -20.05
N LYS A 124 -14.42 0.99 -20.54
CA LYS A 124 -13.12 0.40 -20.18
C LYS A 124 -12.37 1.27 -19.18
N VAL A 125 -11.73 0.62 -18.20
CA VAL A 125 -10.81 1.27 -17.26
C VAL A 125 -9.43 0.66 -17.43
N ASN A 126 -8.40 1.50 -17.53
CA ASN A 126 -7.02 1.05 -17.57
C ASN A 126 -6.47 0.98 -16.14
N LEU A 127 -6.07 -0.21 -15.72
CA LEU A 127 -5.61 -0.50 -14.36
C LEU A 127 -4.21 -1.10 -14.41
N ALA A 128 -3.41 -0.87 -13.36
CA ALA A 128 -2.05 -1.43 -13.29
C ALA A 128 -2.10 -2.96 -13.32
N LYS A 129 -1.32 -3.56 -14.21
CA LYS A 129 -1.28 -5.01 -14.47
C LYS A 129 -0.93 -5.81 -13.23
N ILE A 130 -0.06 -5.28 -12.36
CA ILE A 130 0.34 -5.91 -11.09
C ILE A 130 -0.86 -6.20 -10.16
N ALA A 131 -1.95 -5.43 -10.27
CA ALA A 131 -3.15 -5.69 -9.46
C ALA A 131 -3.91 -6.97 -9.89
N PHE A 132 -3.60 -7.51 -11.06
CA PHE A 132 -4.19 -8.72 -11.64
C PHE A 132 -3.17 -9.86 -11.76
N ASP A 133 -1.94 -9.66 -11.29
CA ASP A 133 -0.90 -10.66 -11.36
C ASP A 133 -1.19 -11.81 -10.39
N GLU A 134 -1.35 -13.02 -10.92
CA GLU A 134 -1.68 -14.22 -10.15
C GLU A 134 -0.54 -14.67 -9.23
N ASP A 135 0.70 -14.21 -9.44
CA ASP A 135 1.80 -14.48 -8.51
C ASP A 135 1.68 -13.65 -7.21
N TYR A 136 0.99 -12.51 -7.27
CA TYR A 136 0.91 -11.56 -6.18
C TYR A 136 -0.35 -11.73 -5.33
N GLU A 137 -0.17 -11.71 -4.01
CA GLU A 137 -1.28 -11.56 -3.07
C GLU A 137 -1.52 -10.08 -2.82
N TYR A 138 -2.73 -9.62 -3.15
CA TYR A 138 -3.09 -8.22 -3.14
C TYR A 138 -3.57 -7.77 -1.74
N ILE A 139 -2.84 -6.85 -1.12
CA ILE A 139 -3.15 -6.28 0.20
C ILE A 139 -3.49 -4.80 0.05
N ASN A 140 -4.79 -4.47 0.15
CA ASN A 140 -5.25 -3.09 0.17
C ASN A 140 -5.09 -2.48 1.57
N VAL A 141 -4.48 -1.31 1.67
CA VAL A 141 -4.29 -0.59 2.94
C VAL A 141 -4.99 0.77 2.86
N PRO A 142 -6.32 0.81 3.05
CA PRO A 142 -7.09 2.05 2.95
C PRO A 142 -6.94 2.91 4.19
N LYS A 143 -7.28 4.20 4.05
CA LYS A 143 -7.50 5.12 5.17
C LYS A 143 -8.99 5.40 5.30
N MET A 144 -9.63 4.85 6.34
CA MET A 144 -11.05 5.09 6.61
C MET A 144 -11.24 6.51 7.15
N LYS A 145 -11.93 7.35 6.38
CA LYS A 145 -12.20 8.76 6.70
C LYS A 145 -13.48 9.22 5.99
N THR A 146 -14.13 10.23 6.54
CA THR A 146 -15.23 10.91 5.85
C THR A 146 -14.68 11.55 4.56
N HIS A 147 -15.31 11.24 3.43
CA HIS A 147 -15.06 11.89 2.16
C HIS A 147 -16.11 12.97 1.92
N THR A 148 -15.68 14.16 1.50
CA THR A 148 -16.58 15.26 1.15
C THR A 148 -17.06 15.19 -0.31
N LEU A 149 -16.48 14.28 -1.10
CA LEU A 149 -16.79 14.00 -2.50
C LEU A 149 -16.70 12.47 -2.66
N THR A 150 -17.80 11.84 -3.04
CA THR A 150 -17.92 10.43 -3.43
C THR A 150 -18.83 10.33 -4.63
#